data_AF-A0A962T0T8-F1
#
_entry.id   AF-A0A962T0T8-F1
#
_cell.length_a   1.000
_cell.length_b   1.000
_cell.length_c   1.000
_cell.angle_alpha   90.00
_cell.angle_beta   90.00
_cell.angle_gamma   90.00
#
_symmetry.space_group_name_H-M   'P 1'
#
loop_
_entity.id
_entity.type
_entity.pdbx_description
1 polymer ?
#
loop_
_entity_poly.entity_id
_entity_poly.type
_entity_poly.pdbx_seq_one_letter_code
_entity_poly.pdbx_strand_id
1 'polypeptide(L)'
;MMLFAALPAHAINKYGCIYAVDPYDKIVKDPYGNCIRTPFWTPEKNVPECGAVAVVEPPPAAPVVETLTLGADAYFDFDKASLKPAGRAKLDRLSSDLRRVASVSSILIVGHTDSKG
;
A
#
# COMPACT_ATOMS: atom_id res chain seq x y z
N MET A 1 5.76 -34.82 -42.04
CA MET A 1 5.76 -33.46 -42.61
C MET A 1 5.04 -32.54 -41.65
N MET A 2 5.74 -32.02 -40.62
CA MET A 2 5.19 -30.93 -39.81
C MET A 2 5.24 -29.67 -40.68
N LEU A 3 4.07 -29.21 -41.14
CA LEU A 3 3.93 -27.88 -41.72
C LEU A 3 4.21 -26.87 -40.60
N PHE A 4 5.43 -26.34 -40.57
CA PHE A 4 5.70 -25.08 -39.88
C PHE A 4 5.03 -23.98 -40.71
N ALA A 5 3.77 -23.70 -40.41
CA ALA A 5 3.12 -22.49 -40.89
C ALA A 5 3.87 -21.32 -40.26
N ALA A 6 4.73 -20.68 -41.04
CA ALA A 6 5.31 -19.39 -40.71
C ALA A 6 4.18 -18.35 -40.67
N LEU A 7 3.54 -18.23 -39.51
CA LEU A 7 2.57 -17.19 -39.26
C LEU A 7 3.33 -15.86 -39.17
N PRO A 8 2.89 -14.82 -39.90
CA PRO A 8 3.50 -13.51 -39.82
C PRO A 8 3.26 -12.96 -38.41
N ALA A 9 4.28 -12.96 -37.56
CA ALA A 9 4.24 -12.41 -36.21
C ALA A 9 4.10 -10.87 -36.16
N HIS A 10 3.69 -10.23 -37.27
CA HIS A 10 3.73 -8.78 -37.48
C HIS A 10 2.34 -8.13 -37.62
N ALA A 11 1.25 -8.83 -37.34
CA ALA A 11 -0.06 -8.19 -37.20
C ALA A 11 -0.25 -7.70 -35.75
N ILE A 12 -0.55 -6.41 -35.59
CA ILE A 12 -0.93 -5.81 -34.31
C ILE A 12 -2.24 -6.48 -33.87
N ASN A 13 -2.16 -7.46 -32.98
CA ASN A 13 -3.33 -8.13 -32.42
C ASN A 13 -3.90 -7.36 -31.22
N LYS A 14 -5.08 -7.75 -30.74
CA LYS A 14 -5.72 -7.19 -29.53
C LYS A 14 -4.77 -7.10 -28.33
N TYR A 15 -3.80 -7.98 -28.26
CA TYR A 15 -2.79 -8.06 -27.19
C TYR A 15 -1.47 -7.40 -27.58
N GLY A 16 -1.45 -6.46 -28.52
CA GLY A 16 -0.27 -5.63 -28.84
C GLY A 16 0.98 -6.42 -29.21
N CYS A 17 0.82 -7.58 -29.87
CA CYS A 17 1.89 -8.52 -30.20
C CYS A 17 2.58 -9.15 -28.98
N ILE A 18 2.02 -9.10 -27.77
CA ILE A 18 2.59 -9.69 -26.54
C ILE A 18 2.54 -11.23 -26.57
N TYR A 19 1.50 -11.80 -27.19
CA TYR A 19 1.31 -13.24 -27.38
C TYR A 19 1.07 -13.59 -28.85
N ALA A 20 1.40 -14.83 -29.21
CA ALA A 20 0.98 -15.40 -30.48
C ALA A 20 -0.54 -15.68 -30.44
N VAL A 21 -1.25 -15.20 -31.45
CA VAL A 21 -2.71 -15.38 -31.58
C VAL A 21 -3.06 -16.08 -32.89
N ASP A 22 -4.19 -16.76 -32.91
CA ASP A 22 -4.80 -17.31 -34.11
C ASP A 22 -5.57 -16.23 -34.91
N PRO A 23 -6.08 -16.53 -36.12
CA PRO A 23 -6.88 -15.59 -36.92
C PRO A 23 -8.20 -15.12 -36.28
N TYR A 24 -8.59 -15.71 -35.14
CA TYR A 24 -9.78 -15.36 -34.37
C TYR A 24 -9.44 -14.64 -33.06
N ASP A 25 -8.22 -14.08 -32.95
CA ASP A 25 -7.71 -13.35 -31.78
C ASP A 25 -7.63 -14.19 -30.49
N LYS A 26 -7.57 -15.53 -30.58
CA LYS A 26 -7.32 -16.39 -29.41
C LYS A 26 -5.82 -16.64 -29.23
N ILE A 27 -5.36 -16.57 -27.98
CA ILE A 27 -3.97 -16.86 -27.63
C ILE A 27 -3.66 -18.34 -27.86
N VAL A 28 -2.60 -18.60 -28.61
CA VAL A 28 -2.09 -19.95 -28.86
C VAL A 28 -1.35 -20.46 -27.62
N LYS A 29 -1.67 -21.70 -27.22
CA LYS A 29 -1.04 -22.39 -26.08
C LYS A 29 -0.22 -23.59 -26.59
N ASP A 30 0.86 -23.91 -25.89
CA ASP A 30 1.65 -25.13 -26.12
C ASP A 30 0.89 -26.38 -25.62
N PRO A 31 1.36 -27.60 -25.93
CA PRO A 31 0.75 -28.85 -25.43
C PRO A 31 0.75 -28.99 -23.89
N TYR A 32 1.52 -28.16 -23.19
CA TYR A 32 1.62 -28.12 -21.73
C TYR A 32 0.71 -27.05 -21.11
N GLY A 33 -0.06 -26.32 -21.92
CA GLY A 33 -1.01 -25.29 -21.49
C GLY A 33 -0.41 -23.89 -21.29
N ASN A 34 0.87 -23.66 -21.63
CA ASN A 34 1.51 -22.36 -21.53
C ASN A 34 1.22 -21.50 -22.76
N CYS A 35 0.97 -20.21 -22.56
CA CYS A 35 0.80 -19.27 -23.68
C CYS A 35 2.14 -19.00 -24.38
N ILE A 36 2.11 -18.99 -25.71
CA ILE A 36 3.28 -18.68 -26.53
C ILE A 36 3.56 -17.17 -26.49
N ARG A 37 4.70 -16.82 -25.88
CA ARG A 37 5.17 -15.43 -25.70
C ARG A 37 5.99 -14.98 -26.89
N THR A 38 5.93 -13.69 -27.21
CA THR A 38 6.79 -13.07 -28.22
C THR A 38 7.95 -12.29 -27.57
N PRO A 39 8.91 -11.75 -28.33
CA PRO A 39 9.96 -10.89 -27.79
C PRO A 39 9.46 -9.58 -27.13
N PHE A 40 8.20 -9.19 -27.38
CA PHE A 40 7.60 -7.99 -26.79
C PHE A 40 6.93 -8.25 -25.44
N TRP A 41 6.95 -9.51 -24.98
CA TRP A 41 6.39 -9.92 -23.71
C TRP A 41 7.24 -9.42 -22.53
N THR A 42 6.59 -8.85 -21.52
CA THR A 42 7.19 -8.50 -20.23
C THR A 42 6.32 -9.04 -19.08
N PRO A 43 6.87 -9.27 -17.88
CA PRO A 43 6.12 -9.80 -16.75
C PRO A 43 4.90 -8.95 -16.37
N GLU A 44 4.99 -7.63 -16.51
CA GLU A 44 3.90 -6.70 -16.18
C GLU A 44 2.73 -6.79 -17.17
N LYS A 45 3.00 -7.25 -18.38
CA LYS A 45 2.02 -7.39 -19.46
C LYS A 45 1.39 -8.79 -19.52
N ASN A 46 1.66 -9.62 -18.51
CA ASN A 46 1.12 -10.97 -18.46
C ASN A 46 -0.41 -10.92 -18.25
N VAL A 47 -1.17 -11.66 -19.04
CA VAL A 47 -2.63 -11.74 -18.90
C VAL A 47 -3.05 -12.87 -17.96
N PRO A 48 -4.19 -12.76 -17.24
CA PRO A 48 -4.65 -13.79 -16.30
C PRO A 48 -4.79 -15.19 -16.93
N GLU A 49 -5.22 -15.26 -18.20
CA GLU A 49 -5.36 -16.50 -18.95
C GLU A 49 -4.04 -17.23 -19.26
N CYS A 50 -2.91 -16.56 -19.01
CA CYS A 50 -1.54 -17.02 -19.24
C CYS A 50 -0.71 -17.09 -17.94
N GLY A 51 -1.40 -17.16 -16.80
CA GLY A 51 -0.77 -17.33 -15.49
C GLY A 51 -0.22 -16.03 -14.90
N ALA A 52 -0.82 -14.88 -15.21
CA ALA A 52 -0.56 -13.66 -14.45
C ALA A 52 -0.98 -13.88 -12.99
N VAL A 53 0.01 -14.11 -12.14
CA VAL A 53 -0.17 -14.08 -10.69
C VAL A 53 -0.39 -12.63 -10.32
N ALA A 54 -1.57 -12.33 -9.77
CA ALA A 54 -1.86 -11.01 -9.22
C ALA A 54 -0.72 -10.65 -8.26
N VAL A 55 -0.07 -9.51 -8.51
CA VAL A 55 0.92 -8.96 -7.59
C VAL A 55 0.18 -8.69 -6.29
N VAL A 56 0.42 -9.54 -5.30
CA VAL A 56 -0.11 -9.33 -3.95
C VAL A 56 0.59 -8.10 -3.42
N GLU A 57 -0.15 -7.01 -3.25
CA GLU A 57 0.37 -5.79 -2.65
C GLU A 57 0.93 -6.15 -1.26
N PRO A 58 2.17 -5.72 -0.93
CA PRO A 58 2.73 -6.00 0.38
C PRO A 58 1.81 -5.41 1.46
N PRO A 59 1.64 -6.11 2.60
CA PRO A 59 0.78 -5.62 3.67
C PRO A 59 1.23 -4.22 4.13
N PRO A 60 0.28 -3.31 4.43
CA PRO A 60 0.62 -1.97 4.86
C PRO A 60 1.50 -2.02 6.10
N ALA A 61 2.54 -1.19 6.12
CA ALA A 61 3.48 -1.10 7.22
C ALA A 61 2.74 -0.81 8.54
N ALA A 62 3.17 -1.47 9.62
CA ALA A 62 2.57 -1.28 10.94
C ALA A 62 2.72 0.19 11.39
N PRO A 63 1.68 0.78 12.02
CA PRO A 63 1.75 2.16 12.48
C PRO A 63 2.80 2.31 13.60
N VAL A 64 3.65 3.31 13.48
CA VAL A 64 4.55 3.72 14.58
C VAL A 64 3.69 4.40 15.65
N VAL A 65 3.67 3.85 16.86
CA VAL A 65 2.94 4.41 18.00
C VAL A 65 3.94 5.09 18.94
N GLU A 66 3.86 6.42 19.05
CA GLU A 66 4.60 7.18 20.04
C GLU A 66 3.68 7.57 21.21
N THR A 67 4.09 7.22 22.43
CA THR A 67 3.35 7.57 23.65
C THR A 67 4.07 8.71 24.37
N LEU A 68 3.35 9.83 24.57
CA LEU A 68 3.83 10.95 25.36
C LEU A 68 3.09 11.00 26.71
N THR A 69 3.80 10.70 27.79
CA THR A 69 3.26 10.83 29.15
C THR A 69 3.57 12.23 29.70
N LEU A 70 2.53 12.95 30.12
CA LEU A 70 2.63 14.22 30.82
C LEU A 70 2.30 14.00 32.30
N GLY A 71 3.20 14.33 33.21
CA GLY A 71 2.96 14.17 34.65
C GLY A 71 1.82 15.07 35.14
N ALA A 72 0.83 14.50 35.83
CA ALA A 72 -0.39 15.20 36.23
C ALA A 72 -0.11 16.38 37.20
N ASP A 73 0.70 16.16 38.24
CA ASP A 73 1.00 17.17 39.27
C ASP A 73 1.75 18.40 38.73
N ALA A 74 2.48 18.22 37.64
CA ALA A 74 3.28 19.28 37.04
C ALA A 74 2.44 20.27 36.23
N TYR A 75 1.27 19.85 35.75
CA TYR A 75 0.51 20.61 34.75
C TYR A 75 -0.92 20.94 35.15
N PHE A 76 -1.45 20.29 36.19
CA PHE A 76 -2.76 20.58 36.75
C PHE A 76 -2.60 21.04 38.21
N ASP A 77 -3.58 21.78 38.70
CA ASP A 77 -3.74 22.03 40.14
C ASP A 77 -4.70 20.98 40.70
N PHE A 78 -4.57 20.71 42.00
CA PHE A 78 -5.49 19.81 42.72
C PHE A 78 -6.94 20.25 42.53
N ASP A 79 -7.84 19.30 42.28
CA ASP A 79 -9.25 19.54 41.96
C ASP A 79 -9.48 20.49 40.75
N LYS A 80 -8.54 20.53 39.79
CA LYS A 80 -8.67 21.37 38.58
C LYS A 80 -8.29 20.66 37.29
N ALA A 81 -9.09 20.89 36.26
CA ALA A 81 -8.80 20.51 34.87
C ALA A 81 -8.06 21.61 34.08
N SER A 82 -7.79 22.76 34.70
CA SER A 82 -7.10 23.87 34.04
C SER A 82 -5.59 23.61 33.95
N LEU A 83 -5.04 23.75 32.75
CA LEU A 83 -3.61 23.61 32.50
C LEU A 83 -2.83 24.82 33.02
N LYS A 84 -1.74 24.54 33.75
CA LYS A 84 -0.68 25.50 34.03
C LYS A 84 -0.03 25.98 32.71
N PRO A 85 0.55 27.19 32.68
CA PRO A 85 1.24 27.70 31.49
C PRO A 85 2.31 26.75 30.93
N ALA A 86 3.03 26.04 31.80
CA ALA A 86 4.02 25.04 31.40
C ALA A 86 3.40 23.84 30.65
N GLY A 87 2.23 23.36 31.09
CA GLY A 87 1.51 22.28 30.44
C GLY A 87 0.96 22.70 29.09
N ARG A 88 0.45 23.94 29.01
CA ARG A 88 -0.02 24.52 27.76
C ARG A 88 1.10 24.61 26.72
N ALA A 89 2.26 25.15 27.11
CA ALA A 89 3.43 25.24 26.22
C ALA A 89 3.89 23.87 25.69
N LYS A 90 3.77 22.80 26.50
CA LYS A 90 4.12 21.44 26.07
C LYS A 90 3.12 20.88 25.06
N LEU A 91 1.82 21.12 25.24
CA LEU A 91 0.78 20.74 24.29
C LEU A 91 0.88 21.54 22.98
N ASP A 92 1.22 22.83 23.05
CA ASP A 92 1.42 23.66 21.86
C ASP A 92 2.59 23.17 21.01
N ARG A 93 3.67 22.68 21.65
CA ARG A 93 4.79 22.01 20.96
C ARG A 93 4.34 20.73 20.28
N LEU A 94 3.64 19.85 20.99
CA LEU A 94 3.10 18.61 20.41
C LEU A 94 2.17 18.90 19.23
N SER A 95 1.30 19.91 19.34
CA SER A 95 0.44 20.34 18.23
C SER A 95 1.27 20.77 17.01
N SER A 96 2.38 21.47 17.24
CA SER A 96 3.28 21.91 16.17
C SER A 96 4.01 20.72 15.52
N ASP A 97 4.41 19.72 16.30
CA ASP A 97 5.00 18.47 15.80
C ASP A 97 3.99 17.67 14.96
N LEU A 98 2.75 17.54 15.45
CA LEU A 98 1.68 16.83 14.74
C LEU A 98 1.27 17.50 13.42
N ARG A 99 1.49 18.80 13.27
CA ARG A 99 1.27 19.51 11.99
C ARG A 99 2.37 19.27 10.97
N ARG A 100 3.55 18.82 11.41
CA ARG A 100 4.69 18.53 10.52
C ARG A 100 4.63 17.13 9.91
N VAL A 101 3.84 16.23 10.48
CA VAL A 101 3.67 14.87 9.96
C VAL A 101 2.59 14.83 8.89
N ALA A 102 2.79 13.99 7.86
CA ALA A 102 1.90 13.93 6.69
C ALA A 102 0.52 13.32 7.01
N SER A 103 0.45 12.42 7.99
CA SER A 103 -0.80 11.77 8.38
C SER A 103 -0.71 11.19 9.80
N VAL A 104 -1.73 11.43 10.62
CA VAL A 104 -1.94 10.81 11.93
C VAL A 104 -3.17 9.91 11.84
N SER A 105 -3.03 8.63 12.21
CA SER A 105 -4.11 7.65 12.10
C SER A 105 -5.05 7.65 13.30
N SER A 106 -4.54 7.84 14.52
CA SER A 106 -5.33 7.88 15.75
C SER A 106 -4.64 8.67 16.84
N ILE A 107 -5.42 9.36 17.68
CA ILE A 107 -4.94 10.09 18.87
C ILE A 107 -5.75 9.59 20.06
N LEU A 108 -5.09 8.97 21.04
CA LEU A 108 -5.68 8.53 22.29
C LEU A 108 -5.26 9.47 23.42
N ILE A 109 -6.23 10.12 24.06
CA ILE A 109 -6.00 10.99 25.22
C ILE A 109 -6.48 10.25 26.47
N VAL A 110 -5.57 10.03 27.41
CA VAL A 110 -5.87 9.38 28.69
C VAL A 110 -5.65 10.39 29.82
N GLY A 111 -6.69 10.63 30.62
CA GLY A 111 -6.61 11.46 31.82
C GLY A 111 -6.36 10.60 33.06
N HIS A 112 -5.53 11.10 33.97
CA HIS A 112 -5.26 10.48 35.27
C HIS A 112 -5.59 11.48 36.40
N THR A 113 -6.09 10.95 37.51
CA THR A 113 -6.25 11.66 38.80
C THR A 113 -5.51 10.86 39.87
N ASP A 114 -5.10 11.51 40.95
CA ASP A 114 -4.53 10.82 42.09
C ASP A 114 -5.67 10.24 42.97
N SER A 115 -5.30 9.52 44.04
CA SER A 115 -6.31 8.92 44.94
C SER A 115 -7.08 9.94 45.80
N LYS A 116 -6.75 11.24 45.73
CA LYS A 116 -7.21 12.27 46.66
C LYS A 116 -8.09 13.34 46.00
N GLY A 117 -7.85 13.69 44.74
CA GLY A 117 -8.74 14.52 43.90
C GLY A 117 -8.28 15.96 43.69
#